data_AF-A0A958XXD7-F1
#
_entry.id   AF-A0A958XXD7-F1
#
_cell.length_a   1.000
_cell.length_b   1.000
_cell.length_c   1.000
_cell.angle_alpha   90.00
_cell.angle_beta   90.00
_cell.angle_gamma   90.00
#
_symmetry.space_group_name_H-M   'P 1'
#
loop_
_entity.id
_entity.type
_entity.pdbx_description
1 polymer ?
#
loop_
_entity_poly.entity_id
_entity_poly.type
_entity_poly.pdbx_seq_one_letter_code
_entity_poly.pdbx_strand_id
1 'polypeptide(L)' 'MSQFPHPDRFVHRHIGPSQSDTQEMLNTLKVKNLDELIWQTVPDAIRLKKPLN' A
#
# COMPACT_ATOMS: atom_id res chain seq x y z
N MET A 1 -15.05 -3.69 18.81
CA MET A 1 -14.64 -4.65 17.77
C MET A 1 -15.89 -5.36 17.28
N SER A 2 -16.10 -5.51 15.96
CA SER A 2 -17.31 -6.16 15.43
C SER A 2 -17.38 -7.61 15.90
N GLN A 3 -18.54 -8.00 16.43
CA GLN A 3 -18.82 -9.36 16.91
C GLN A 3 -18.82 -10.40 15.76
N PHE A 4 -18.90 -9.94 14.52
CA PHE A 4 -18.81 -10.75 13.31
C PHE A 4 -17.73 -10.18 12.38
N PRO A 5 -16.66 -10.94 12.09
CA PRO A 5 -15.65 -10.49 11.14
C PRO A 5 -16.24 -10.46 9.73
N HIS A 6 -15.77 -9.52 8.91
CA HIS A 6 -15.97 -9.54 7.46
C HIS A 6 -14.76 -10.23 6.84
N PRO A 7 -14.80 -11.57 6.63
CA PRO A 7 -13.62 -12.32 6.20
C PRO A 7 -13.18 -11.92 4.79
N ASP A 8 -14.13 -11.49 3.97
CA ASP A 8 -13.87 -11.09 2.60
C ASP A 8 -13.68 -9.57 2.48
N ARG A 9 -12.45 -9.16 2.16
CA ARG A 9 -12.12 -7.77 1.84
C ARG A 9 -11.89 -7.65 0.35
N PHE A 10 -12.70 -6.84 -0.33
CA PHE A 10 -12.62 -6.61 -1.78
C PHE A 10 -11.19 -6.30 -2.26
N VAL A 11 -10.43 -5.52 -1.48
CA VAL A 11 -9.05 -5.16 -1.79
C VAL A 11 -8.14 -6.37 -2.02
N HIS A 12 -8.39 -7.51 -1.36
CA HIS A 12 -7.61 -8.73 -1.56
C HIS A 12 -7.90 -9.44 -2.90
N ARG A 13 -9.04 -9.17 -3.53
CA ARG A 13 -9.36 -9.65 -4.88
C ARG A 13 -8.94 -8.66 -5.97
N HIS A 14 -8.86 -7.38 -5.62
CA HIS A 14 -8.60 -6.30 -6.56
C HIS A 14 -7.09 -6.02 -6.73
N ILE A 15 -6.34 -6.03 -5.62
CA ILE A 15 -4.90 -5.83 -5.63
C ILE A 15 -4.26 -7.18 -5.92
N GLY A 16 -3.68 -7.33 -7.11
CA GLY A 16 -3.08 -8.59 -7.57
C GLY A 16 -1.88 -9.05 -6.74
N PRO A 17 -0.85 -8.20 -6.53
CA PRO A 17 0.33 -8.59 -5.76
C PRO A 17 -0.02 -8.90 -4.31
N SER A 18 0.41 -10.07 -3.84
CA SER A 18 0.38 -10.39 -2.41
C SER A 18 1.43 -9.59 -1.64
N GLN A 19 1.45 -9.72 -0.32
CA GLN A 19 2.45 -9.07 0.51
C GLN A 19 3.88 -9.54 0.19
N SER A 20 4.07 -10.84 -0.10
CA SER A 20 5.37 -11.39 -0.50
C SER A 20 5.81 -10.85 -1.86
N ASP A 21 4.90 -10.84 -2.84
CA ASP A 21 5.19 -10.33 -4.18
C ASP A 21 5.57 -8.86 -4.12
N THR A 22 4.83 -8.07 -3.33
CA THR A 22 5.13 -6.66 -3.09
C THR A 22 6.51 -6.47 -2.47
N GLN A 23 6.90 -7.32 -1.51
CA GLN A 23 8.23 -7.25 -0.90
C GLN A 23 9.34 -7.58 -1.91
N GLU A 24 9.14 -8.60 -2.75
CA GLU A 24 10.09 -8.94 -3.82
C GLU A 24 10.26 -7.81 -4.83
N MET A 25 9.16 -7.15 -5.21
CA MET A 25 9.18 -5.96 -6.07
C MET A 25 9.94 -4.80 -5.42
N LEU A 26 9.66 -4.50 -4.15
CA LEU A 26 10.36 -3.43 -3.41
C LEU A 26 11.85 -3.71 -3.28
N ASN A 27 12.25 -4.95 -3.01
CA ASN A 27 13.65 -5.37 -2.98
C ASN A 27 14.34 -5.17 -4.33
N THR A 28 13.64 -5.48 -5.43
CA THR A 28 14.13 -5.26 -6.80
C THR A 28 14.40 -3.77 -7.07
N LEU A 29 13.51 -2.91 -6.57
CA LEU A 29 13.64 -1.45 -6.65
C LEU A 29 14.60 -0.86 -5.60
N LYS A 30 15.13 -1.68 -4.67
CA LYS A 30 16.02 -1.29 -3.57
C LYS A 30 15.42 -0.25 -2.62
N VAL A 31 14.11 -0.32 -2.37
CA VAL A 31 13.39 0.51 -1.41
C VAL A 31 12.86 -0.34 -0.26
N LYS A 32 12.79 0.22 0.95
CA LYS A 32 12.47 -0.53 2.17
C LYS A 32 10.99 -0.87 2.28
N ASN A 33 10.12 0.03 1.83
CA ASN A 33 8.67 -0.12 1.94
C ASN A 33 7.93 0.76 0.91
N LEU A 34 6.62 0.57 0.85
CA LEU A 34 5.74 1.30 -0.08
C LEU A 34 5.71 2.81 0.23
N ASP A 35 5.77 3.22 1.50
CA ASP A 35 5.77 4.64 1.88
C ASP A 35 7.00 5.36 1.35
N GLU A 36 8.19 4.76 1.49
CA GLU A 36 9.44 5.29 0.94
C GLU A 36 9.34 5.43 -0.58
N LEU A 37 8.84 4.42 -1.28
CA LEU A 37 8.62 4.48 -2.72
C LEU A 37 7.70 5.65 -3.10
N ILE A 38 6.58 5.82 -2.40
CA ILE A 38 5.66 6.93 -2.62
C ILE A 38 6.36 8.26 -2.35
N TRP A 39 7.11 8.40 -1.24
CA TRP A 39 7.91 9.57 -0.88
C TRP A 39 8.93 9.99 -1.94
N GLN A 40 9.63 9.03 -2.54
CA GLN A 40 10.60 9.29 -3.60
C GLN A 40 9.94 9.62 -4.96
N THR A 41 8.69 9.20 -5.18
CA THR A 41 8.01 9.34 -6.48
C THR A 41 7.13 10.59 -6.59
N VAL A 42 6.34 10.90 -5.56
CA VAL A 42 5.36 12.00 -5.60
C VAL A 42 5.91 13.22 -4.86
N PRO A 43 6.12 14.39 -5.50
CA PRO A 43 6.61 15.57 -4.81
C PRO A 43 5.73 15.99 -3.63
N ASP A 44 6.35 16.37 -2.51
CA ASP A 44 5.62 16.74 -1.28
C ASP A 44 4.64 17.91 -1.49
N ALA A 45 4.99 18.84 -2.40
CA ALA A 45 4.22 20.04 -2.70
C ALA A 45 2.81 19.75 -3.25
N ILE A 46 2.61 18.59 -3.89
CA ILE A 46 1.33 18.21 -4.51
C ILE A 46 0.63 17.04 -3.80
N ARG A 47 1.23 16.52 -2.72
CA ARG A 47 0.68 15.38 -1.97
C ARG A 47 -0.41 15.83 -1.00
N LEU A 48 -1.50 15.06 -0.92
CA LEU A 48 -2.53 15.28 0.09
C LEU A 48 -1.93 15.20 1.51
N LYS A 49 -2.20 16.21 2.33
CA LYS A 49 -1.72 16.28 3.72
C LYS A 49 -2.62 15.53 4.71
N LYS A 50 -3.77 15.05 4.26
CA LYS A 50 -4.74 14.28 5.05
C LYS A 50 -5.36 13.17 4.16
N PRO A 51 -5.84 12.06 4.76
CA PRO A 51 -6.57 11.04 4.04
C PRO A 51 -7.82 11.57 3.34
N LEU A 52 -8.38 10.78 2.43
CA LEU A 52 -9.70 11.03 1.85
C LEU A 52 -10.77 10.94 2.95
N ASN A 53 -11.81 11.77 2.83
CA ASN A 53 -12.96 11.83 3.74
C ASN A 53 -13.98 10.74 3.44
#